data_AF-A0AAJ1NYE8-F1
#
_entry.id   AF-A0AAJ1NYE8-F1
#
_cell.length_a   1.000
_cell.length_b   1.000
_cell.length_c   1.000
_cell.angle_alpha   90.00
_cell.angle_beta   90.00
_cell.angle_gamma   90.00
#
_symmetry.space_group_name_H-M   'P 1'
#
loop_
_entity.id
_entity.type
_entity.pdbx_description
1 polymer ?
#
loop_
_entity_poly.entity_id
_entity_poly.type
_entity_poly.pdbx_seq_one_letter_code
_entity_poly.pdbx_strand_id
1 'polypeptide(L)' 'MKVFKDQLREWKKQSKPAKKKGKKKRKEKFSTHEIEDLMGMHRPCYERRRGALRQK' A
#
# COMPACT_ATOMS: atom_id res chain seq x y z
N MET A 1 11.40 -17.21 40.72
CA MET A 1 11.78 -17.28 39.29
C MET A 1 10.77 -16.47 38.48
N LYS A 2 11.22 -15.72 37.47
CA LYS A 2 10.28 -15.05 36.54
C LYS A 2 9.52 -16.12 35.76
N VAL A 3 8.20 -16.02 35.71
CA VAL A 3 7.38 -16.98 34.97
C VAL A 3 7.53 -16.70 33.48
N PHE A 4 7.50 -17.72 32.63
CA PHE A 4 7.60 -17.55 31.17
C PHE A 4 6.57 -16.54 30.61
N LYS A 5 5.40 -16.47 31.25
CA LYS A 5 4.35 -15.49 30.95
C LYS A 5 4.83 -14.04 31.15
N ASP A 6 5.67 -13.78 32.14
CA ASP A 6 6.22 -12.44 32.43
C ASP A 6 7.28 -12.06 31.39
N GLN A 7 8.12 -13.03 30.97
CA GLN A 7 9.11 -12.83 29.91
C GLN A 7 8.44 -12.50 28.57
N LEU A 8 7.35 -13.20 28.22
CA LEU A 8 6.55 -12.91 27.03
C LEU A 8 5.92 -11.50 27.09
N ARG A 9 5.49 -11.08 28.28
CA ARG A 9 4.87 -9.76 28.49
C ARG A 9 5.89 -8.64 28.30
N GLU A 10 7.11 -8.82 28.80
CA GLU A 10 8.23 -7.90 28.61
C GLU A 10 8.67 -7.83 27.15
N TRP A 11 8.80 -8.99 26.49
CA TRP A 11 9.14 -9.04 25.06
C TRP A 11 8.10 -8.31 24.20
N LYS A 12 6.80 -8.53 24.47
CA LYS A 12 5.70 -7.86 23.77
C LYS A 12 5.65 -6.35 24.02
N LYS A 13 6.22 -5.87 25.14
CA LYS A 13 6.34 -4.45 25.48
C LYS A 13 7.50 -3.80 24.71
N GLN A 14 8.59 -4.52 24.52
CA GLN A 14 9.76 -4.06 23.74
C GLN A 14 9.55 -4.15 22.22
N SER A 15 8.89 -5.21 21.74
CA SER A 15 8.73 -5.49 20.30
C SER A 15 7.64 -4.66 19.62
N LYS A 16 6.76 -4.01 20.39
CA LYS A 16 5.83 -3.04 19.83
C LYS A 16 6.61 -1.75 19.56
N PRO A 17 6.84 -1.35 18.30
CA PRO A 17 7.31 0.00 18.03
C PRO A 17 6.33 0.94 18.72
N ALA A 18 6.83 1.88 19.51
CA ALA A 18 6.02 2.90 20.14
C ALA A 18 5.28 3.65 19.02
N LYS A 19 4.08 3.18 18.66
CA LYS A 19 3.18 3.86 17.73
C LYS A 19 2.99 5.23 18.37
N LYS A 20 3.63 6.26 17.83
CA LYS A 20 3.53 7.63 18.31
C LYS A 20 2.04 7.97 18.36
N LYS A 21 1.43 7.87 19.55
CA LYS A 21 0.02 8.22 19.78
C LYS A 21 -0.10 9.68 19.39
N GLY A 22 -0.72 9.96 18.25
CA GLY A 22 -0.88 11.32 17.72
C GLY A 22 -0.30 11.56 16.32
N LYS A 23 0.57 10.70 15.77
CA LYS A 23 0.91 10.80 14.35
C LYS A 23 -0.21 10.15 13.53
N LYS A 24 -1.19 10.96 13.14
CA LYS A 24 -2.19 10.58 12.13
C LYS A 24 -1.38 10.10 10.91
N LYS A 25 -1.50 8.82 10.56
CA LYS A 25 -0.91 8.32 9.30
C LYS A 25 -1.38 9.30 8.23
N ARG A 26 -0.43 9.94 7.54
CA ARG A 26 -0.77 10.82 6.43
C ARG A 26 -1.55 9.91 5.48
N LYS A 27 -2.85 10.14 5.33
CA LYS A 27 -3.61 9.45 4.28
C LYS A 27 -2.91 9.93 3.02
N GLU A 28 -2.17 9.05 2.35
CA GLU A 28 -1.66 9.32 1.02
C GLU A 28 -2.90 9.61 0.19
N LYS A 29 -3.14 10.90 -0.04
CA LYS A 29 -4.24 11.35 -0.88
C LYS A 29 -3.70 11.22 -2.28
N PHE A 30 -3.83 10.03 -2.86
CA PHE A 30 -3.61 9.88 -4.28
C PHE A 30 -4.62 10.78 -5.00
N SER A 31 -4.14 11.53 -5.99
CA SER A 31 -5.02 12.21 -6.94
C SER A 31 -5.84 11.16 -7.69
N THR A 32 -7.00 11.55 -8.23
CA THR A 32 -7.78 10.65 -9.10
C THR A 32 -6.89 10.14 -10.24
N HIS A 33 -6.12 11.02 -10.89
CA HIS A 33 -5.21 10.66 -11.96
C HIS A 33 -4.16 9.60 -11.55
N GLU A 34 -3.55 9.73 -10.36
CA GLU A 34 -2.57 8.75 -9.86
C GLU A 34 -3.21 7.37 -9.62
N ILE A 35 -4.49 7.35 -9.20
CA ILE A 35 -5.25 6.11 -9.05
C ILE A 35 -5.55 5.52 -10.43
N GLU A 36 -5.93 6.34 -11.41
CA GLU A 36 -6.23 5.93 -12.78
C GLU A 36 -5.00 5.35 -13.49
N ASP A 37 -3.84 5.99 -13.31
CA ASP A 37 -2.54 5.54 -13.83
C ASP A 37 -2.13 4.21 -13.18
N LEU A 38 -2.27 4.09 -11.86
CA LEU A 38 -2.01 2.85 -11.14
C LEU A 38 -2.91 1.70 -11.62
N MET A 39 -4.18 2.00 -11.90
CA MET A 39 -5.14 1.06 -12.49
C MET A 39 -4.90 0.81 -13.99
N GLY A 40 -3.98 1.55 -14.62
CA GLY A 40 -3.62 1.37 -16.02
C GLY A 40 -4.71 1.80 -16.99
N MET A 41 -5.58 2.75 -16.60
CA MET A 41 -6.66 3.23 -17.47
C MET A 41 -6.17 4.09 -18.61
N HIS A 42 -5.04 4.79 -18.43
CA HIS A 42 -4.42 5.62 -19.48
C HIS A 42 -3.45 4.84 -20.38
N ARG A 43 -3.59 3.50 -20.46
CA ARG A 43 -2.75 2.68 -21.32
C ARG A 43 -3.16 2.82 -22.79
N PRO A 44 -2.20 2.98 -23.73
CA PRO A 44 -2.46 2.84 -25.15
C PRO A 44 -3.11 1.49 -25.46
N CYS A 45 -4.36 1.50 -25.89
CA CYS A 45 -5.03 0.31 -26.39
C CYS A 45 -4.69 0.13 -27.87
N TYR A 46 -4.25 -1.06 -28.26
CA TYR A 46 -4.02 -1.38 -29.66
C TYR A 46 -5.15 -2.28 -30.18
N GLU A 47 -5.75 -1.89 -31.29
CA GLU A 47 -6.80 -2.65 -31.96
C GLU A 47 -6.32 -3.08 -33.34
N ARG A 48 -6.73 -4.27 -33.79
CA ARG A 48 -6.55 -4.69 -35.17
C ARG A 48 -7.67 -4.11 -36.03
N ARG A 49 -7.35 -3.16 -36.90
CA ARG A 49 -8.29 -2.60 -37.89
C ARG A 49 -7.79 -2.91 -39.29
N ARG A 50 -8.60 -3.64 -40.07
CA ARG A 50 -8.29 -3.99 -41.48
C ARG A 50 -6.91 -4.64 -41.66
N GLY A 51 -6.53 -5.54 -40.76
CA GLY A 51 -5.28 -6.31 -40.83
C GLY A 51 -4.07 -5.66 -40.15
N ALA A 52 -4.02 -4.33 -40.03
CA ALA A 52 -2.95 -3.63 -39.32
C ALA A 52 -3.29 -3.43 -37.83
N LEU A 53 -2.28 -3.53 -36.95
CA LEU A 53 -2.41 -3.13 -35.56
C LEU A 53 -2.28 -1.61 -35.48
N ARG A 54 -3.28 -0.92 -34.91
CA ARG A 54 -3.27 0.53 -34.72
C ARG A 54 -3.61 0.84 -33.28
N GLN A 55 -2.96 1.86 -32.72
CA GLN A 55 -3.39 2.42 -31.45
C GLN A 55 -4.79 3.02 -31.64
N LYS A 56 -5.68 2.74 -30.68
CA LYS A 56 -7.03 3.30 -30.61
C LYS A 56 -6.99 4.77 -30.22
#